data_AF-A0A8J8B486-F1
#
_entry.id   AF-A0A8J8B486-F1
#
_cell.length_a   1.000
_cell.length_b   1.000
_cell.length_c   1.000
_cell.angle_alpha   90.00
_cell.angle_beta   90.00
_cell.angle_gamma   90.00
#
_symmetry.space_group_name_H-M   'P 1'
#
loop_
_entity.id
_entity.type
_entity.pdbx_description
1 polymer ?
#
loop_
_entity_poly.entity_id
_entity_poly.type
_entity_poly.pdbx_seq_one_letter_code
_entity_poly.pdbx_strand_id
1 'polypeptide(L)'
;MDRFMESEETTITGVTFPVPKQYMHRFFKEGKTIFVKPATVFKELRRGMRLVFYQSHEDTGYAGEATIRRILIAQDPLTFFDTYGDAVFLTRDEMIAYLGNQERWKAVRVRKGNESRKRDWMALELEDIRAYGAVQKPERFVPVGGRYLRE
;
A
#
# COMPACT_ATOMS: atom_id res chain seq x y z
N MET A 1 -38.22 -20.72 -14.23
CA MET A 1 -37.26 -19.78 -14.82
C MET A 1 -36.72 -18.95 -13.68
N ASP A 2 -35.44 -19.06 -13.37
CA ASP A 2 -34.56 -17.95 -12.96
C ASP A 2 -33.19 -18.56 -12.65
N ARG A 3 -32.53 -19.01 -13.72
CA ARG A 3 -31.12 -19.34 -13.74
C ARG A 3 -30.40 -18.01 -13.98
N PHE A 4 -30.30 -17.18 -12.95
CA PHE A 4 -29.38 -16.04 -12.96
C PHE A 4 -27.97 -16.63 -12.96
N MET A 5 -27.38 -16.60 -14.16
CA MET A 5 -26.00 -16.96 -14.44
C MET A 5 -25.07 -16.29 -13.44
N GLU A 6 -24.19 -17.12 -12.86
CA GLU A 6 -22.96 -16.74 -12.18
C GLU A 6 -22.34 -15.50 -12.84
N SER A 7 -22.47 -14.36 -12.17
CA SER A 7 -21.38 -13.41 -12.23
C SER A 7 -20.29 -14.08 -11.43
N GLU A 8 -19.23 -14.56 -12.08
CA GLU A 8 -17.99 -14.87 -11.38
C GLU A 8 -17.52 -13.56 -10.76
N GLU A 9 -18.04 -13.26 -9.56
CA GLU A 9 -17.52 -12.24 -8.69
C GLU A 9 -16.11 -12.69 -8.36
N THR A 10 -15.15 -12.29 -9.18
CA THR A 10 -13.73 -12.43 -8.89
C THR A 10 -13.53 -11.76 -7.54
N THR A 11 -13.53 -12.56 -6.48
CA THR A 11 -13.64 -12.04 -5.13
C THR A 11 -12.28 -11.45 -4.82
N ILE A 12 -12.25 -10.17 -4.49
CA ILE A 12 -10.99 -9.52 -4.16
C ILE A 12 -10.53 -10.09 -2.82
N THR A 13 -9.58 -11.01 -2.87
CA THR A 13 -9.00 -11.66 -1.69
C THR A 13 -7.94 -10.78 -1.03
N GLY A 14 -7.38 -9.83 -1.77
CA GLY A 14 -6.36 -8.94 -1.25
C GLY A 14 -5.86 -7.89 -2.24
N VAL A 15 -4.78 -7.23 -1.84
CA VAL A 15 -4.06 -6.27 -2.66
C VAL A 15 -2.56 -6.50 -2.52
N THR A 16 -1.83 -6.30 -3.60
CA THR A 16 -0.37 -6.27 -3.56
C THR A 16 0.15 -4.87 -3.84
N PHE A 17 1.10 -4.41 -3.02
CA PHE A 17 1.80 -3.16 -3.23
C PHE A 17 3.30 -3.36 -3.43
N PRO A 18 3.90 -2.64 -4.38
CA PRO A 18 5.34 -2.59 -4.50
C PRO A 18 5.93 -1.83 -3.33
N VAL A 19 6.80 -2.49 -2.57
CA VAL A 19 7.54 -1.93 -1.46
C VAL A 19 9.04 -2.00 -1.80
N PRO A 20 9.77 -0.88 -1.71
CA PRO A 20 11.22 -0.90 -1.86
C PRO A 20 11.86 -1.89 -0.89
N LYS A 21 12.85 -2.68 -1.35
CA LYS A 21 13.61 -3.65 -0.54
C LYS A 21 14.13 -3.04 0.76
N GLN A 22 14.56 -1.78 0.72
CA GLN A 22 15.04 -1.02 1.87
C GLN A 22 13.99 -0.80 2.97
N TYR A 23 12.69 -0.88 2.70
CA TYR A 23 11.65 -0.73 3.74
C TYR A 23 11.07 -2.05 4.20
N MET A 24 11.39 -3.13 3.50
CA MET A 24 10.75 -4.43 3.73
C MET A 24 11.19 -5.07 5.05
N HIS A 25 12.43 -4.82 5.48
CA HIS A 25 12.93 -5.26 6.77
C HIS A 25 12.18 -4.61 7.95
N ARG A 26 11.57 -3.43 7.75
CA ARG A 26 10.81 -2.76 8.80
C ARG A 26 9.58 -3.55 9.22
N PHE A 27 8.90 -4.18 8.27
CA PHE A 27 7.75 -5.04 8.56
C PHE A 27 8.17 -6.37 9.20
N PHE A 28 9.19 -7.02 8.64
CA PHE A 28 9.54 -8.39 9.01
C PHE A 28 10.54 -8.52 10.17
N LYS A 29 11.38 -7.50 10.41
CA LYS A 29 12.41 -7.51 11.48
C LYS A 29 12.12 -6.50 12.58
N GLU A 30 11.74 -5.27 12.23
CA GLU A 30 11.44 -4.24 13.23
C GLU A 30 10.01 -4.32 13.76
N GLY A 31 9.14 -5.12 13.12
CA GLY A 31 7.76 -5.30 13.57
C GLY A 31 6.87 -4.08 13.32
N LYS A 32 7.19 -3.23 12.34
CA LYS A 32 6.32 -2.13 11.93
C LYS A 32 5.02 -2.69 11.36
N THR A 33 3.89 -2.21 11.86
CA THR A 33 2.56 -2.73 11.51
C THR A 33 1.75 -1.79 10.64
N ILE A 34 2.17 -0.54 10.46
CA ILE A 34 1.38 0.46 9.76
C ILE A 34 1.99 0.80 8.40
N PHE A 35 1.28 0.45 7.34
CA PHE A 35 1.64 0.78 5.96
C PHE A 35 0.92 2.05 5.50
N VAL A 36 1.66 3.08 5.10
CA VAL A 36 1.12 4.37 4.64
C VAL A 36 1.38 4.61 3.15
N LYS A 37 0.37 5.09 2.43
CA LYS A 37 0.49 5.43 1.00
C LYS A 37 -0.52 6.52 0.63
N PRO A 38 -0.29 7.34 -0.41
CA PRO A 38 -1.37 8.11 -1.01
C PRO A 38 -2.52 7.18 -1.42
N ALA A 39 -3.76 7.54 -1.11
CA ALA A 39 -4.98 6.81 -1.41
C ALA A 39 -5.24 6.85 -2.93
N THR A 40 -4.48 6.03 -3.66
CA THR A 40 -4.79 5.68 -5.05
C THR A 40 -6.01 4.76 -5.08
N VAL A 41 -6.64 4.59 -6.25
CA VAL A 41 -7.99 4.01 -6.44
C VAL A 41 -8.15 2.59 -5.84
N PHE A 42 -8.39 2.52 -4.52
CA PHE A 42 -8.53 1.29 -3.76
C PHE A 42 -9.78 1.31 -2.88
N LYS A 43 -10.92 1.71 -3.47
CA LYS A 43 -12.23 1.79 -2.79
C LYS A 43 -12.74 0.43 -2.32
N GLU A 44 -12.20 -0.66 -2.86
CA GLU A 44 -12.63 -2.02 -2.56
C GLU A 44 -11.82 -2.65 -1.41
N LEU A 45 -10.77 -1.99 -0.92
CA LEU A 45 -10.04 -2.46 0.26
C LEU A 45 -10.95 -2.49 1.47
N ARG A 46 -11.02 -3.65 2.13
CA ARG A 46 -11.76 -3.84 3.38
C ARG A 46 -10.87 -4.47 4.45
N ARG A 47 -11.27 -4.28 5.71
CA ARG A 47 -10.72 -5.02 6.83
C ARG A 47 -10.89 -6.53 6.60
N GLY A 48 -9.89 -7.31 7.00
CA GLY A 48 -9.81 -8.76 6.78
C GLY A 48 -9.19 -9.17 5.44
N MET A 49 -8.97 -8.24 4.51
CA MET A 49 -8.28 -8.55 3.24
C MET A 49 -6.78 -8.72 3.44
N ARG A 50 -6.14 -9.50 2.56
CA ARG A 50 -4.68 -9.74 2.63
C ARG A 50 -3.91 -8.65 1.86
N LEU A 51 -2.88 -8.11 2.49
CA LEU A 51 -1.86 -7.28 1.87
C LEU A 51 -0.66 -8.15 1.52
N VAL A 52 -0.34 -8.31 0.24
CA VAL A 52 0.86 -9.05 -0.18
C VAL A 52 1.97 -8.07 -0.54
N PHE A 53 3.09 -8.16 0.18
CA PHE A 53 4.25 -7.30 -0.04
C PHE A 53 5.02 -7.75 -1.28
N TYR A 54 5.05 -6.90 -2.31
CA TYR A 54 5.83 -7.14 -3.51
C TYR A 54 7.15 -6.36 -3.44
N GLN A 55 8.26 -7.08 -3.45
CA GLN A 55 9.59 -6.51 -3.52
C GLN A 55 9.89 -6.09 -4.97
N SER A 56 10.34 -4.84 -5.16
CA SER A 56 10.80 -4.33 -6.46
C SER A 56 12.34 -4.17 -6.50
N HIS A 57 12.88 -4.00 -7.71
CA HIS A 57 14.31 -3.77 -8.07
C HIS A 57 15.23 -5.00 -8.24
N GLU A 58 15.74 -5.62 -7.18
CA GLU A 58 16.77 -6.68 -7.29
C GLU A 58 16.18 -8.10 -7.31
N ASP A 59 15.35 -8.40 -6.31
CA ASP A 59 14.64 -9.67 -6.15
C ASP A 59 13.15 -9.40 -6.35
N THR A 60 12.71 -9.31 -7.60
CA THR A 60 11.30 -9.04 -7.90
C THR A 60 10.45 -10.24 -7.50
N GLY A 61 9.68 -10.10 -6.42
CA GLY A 61 8.73 -11.12 -6.01
C GLY A 61 7.94 -10.79 -4.75
N TYR A 62 6.97 -11.65 -4.44
CA TYR A 62 6.25 -11.60 -3.19
C TYR A 62 7.17 -12.04 -2.06
N ALA A 63 7.39 -11.15 -1.11
CA ALA A 63 8.29 -11.39 0.01
C ALA A 63 7.55 -11.76 1.29
N GLY A 64 6.24 -11.55 1.32
CA GLY A 64 5.39 -11.89 2.44
C GLY A 64 4.01 -11.31 2.28
N GLU A 65 3.24 -11.46 3.35
CA GLU A 65 1.87 -11.02 3.41
C GLU A 65 1.50 -10.54 4.82
N ALA A 66 0.37 -9.84 4.91
CA ALA A 66 -0.24 -9.44 6.16
C ALA A 66 -1.75 -9.35 5.99
N THR A 67 -2.48 -9.33 7.10
CA THR A 67 -3.92 -9.10 7.10
C THR A 67 -4.22 -7.64 7.44
N ILE A 68 -5.13 -7.01 6.70
CA ILE A 68 -5.53 -5.63 6.96
C ILE A 68 -6.52 -5.61 8.12
N ARG A 69 -6.06 -5.12 9.28
CA ARG A 69 -6.88 -4.95 10.47
C ARG A 69 -7.80 -3.73 10.36
N ARG A 70 -7.21 -2.58 10.02
CA ARG A 70 -7.90 -1.28 9.96
C ARG A 70 -7.37 -0.43 8.82
N ILE A 71 -8.25 0.39 8.27
CA ILE A 71 -7.94 1.34 7.21
C ILE A 71 -8.30 2.72 7.75
N LEU A 72 -7.32 3.63 7.80
CA LEU A 72 -7.51 5.01 8.19
C LEU A 72 -7.19 5.91 7.00
N ILE A 73 -8.13 6.78 6.63
CA ILE A 73 -7.96 7.73 5.53
C ILE A 73 -7.85 9.12 6.14
N ALA A 74 -6.80 9.85 5.78
CA ALA A 74 -6.56 11.21 6.24
C ALA A 74 -5.98 12.05 5.12
N GLN A 75 -6.36 13.33 5.05
CA GLN A 75 -5.76 14.26 4.10
C GLN A 75 -4.30 14.57 4.46
N ASP A 76 -4.01 14.62 5.76
CA ASP A 76 -2.68 14.87 6.28
C ASP A 76 -2.08 13.56 6.82
N PRO A 77 -0.97 13.10 6.23
CA PRO A 77 -0.42 11.82 6.63
C PRO A 77 0.48 11.90 7.88
N LEU A 78 0.82 13.10 8.36
CA LEU A 78 1.48 13.28 9.66
C LEU A 78 0.53 12.89 10.81
N THR A 79 -0.79 13.01 10.59
CA THR A 79 -1.81 12.49 11.53
C THR A 79 -1.65 11.00 11.84
N PHE A 80 -1.13 10.20 10.91
CA PHE A 80 -0.88 8.77 11.18
C PHE A 80 0.22 8.58 12.21
N PHE A 81 1.22 9.46 12.27
CA PHE A 81 2.26 9.42 13.29
C PHE A 81 1.74 9.84 14.65
N ASP A 82 0.74 10.73 14.72
CA ASP A 82 0.10 11.08 15.98
C ASP A 82 -0.71 9.89 16.54
N THR A 83 -1.37 9.14 15.65
CA THR A 83 -2.20 7.99 16.02
C THR A 83 -1.38 6.72 16.29
N TYR A 84 -0.38 6.44 15.45
CA TYR A 84 0.35 5.18 15.42
C TYR A 84 1.81 5.30 15.84
N GLY A 85 2.33 6.53 15.97
CA GLY A 85 3.70 6.79 16.41
C GLY A 85 4.74 6.10 15.54
N ASP A 86 5.59 5.34 16.21
CA ASP A 86 6.69 4.60 15.60
C ASP A 86 6.24 3.30 14.89
N ALA A 87 4.97 2.89 15.00
CA ALA A 87 4.49 1.69 14.30
C ALA A 87 4.41 1.88 12.76
N VAL A 88 4.50 3.13 12.29
CA VAL A 88 4.55 3.49 10.87
C VAL A 88 5.86 3.03 10.25
N PHE A 89 5.76 2.36 9.09
CA PHE A 89 6.93 1.83 8.41
C PHE A 89 7.85 2.93 7.86
N LEU A 90 7.35 4.13 7.60
CA LEU A 90 8.17 5.30 7.29
C LEU A 90 8.34 6.13 8.54
N THR A 91 9.49 6.79 8.67
CA THR A 91 9.69 7.83 9.69
C THR A 91 9.00 9.13 9.27
N ARG A 92 8.77 10.00 10.26
CA ARG A 92 8.18 11.33 10.02
C ARG A 92 9.02 12.14 9.04
N ASP A 93 10.34 12.07 9.15
CA ASP A 93 11.28 12.76 8.28
C ASP A 93 11.21 12.24 6.82
N GLU A 94 11.20 10.92 6.64
CA GLU A 94 11.04 10.32 5.30
C GLU A 94 9.71 10.71 4.65
N MET A 95 8.64 10.78 5.44
CA MET A 95 7.36 11.27 4.93
C MET A 95 7.43 12.74 4.51
N ILE A 96 8.03 13.61 5.32
CA ILE A 96 8.21 15.03 4.99
C ILE A 96 9.07 15.18 3.74
N ALA A 97 10.17 14.43 3.64
CA ALA A 97 11.04 14.41 2.46
C ALA A 97 10.28 13.92 1.21
N TYR A 98 9.42 12.91 1.35
CA TYR A 98 8.59 12.40 0.26
C TYR A 98 7.56 13.44 -0.21
N LEU A 99 6.87 14.11 0.72
CA LEU A 99 5.92 15.18 0.42
C LEU A 99 6.61 16.37 -0.25
N GLY A 100 7.75 16.81 0.28
CA GLY A 100 8.55 17.90 -0.28
C GLY A 100 9.07 17.57 -1.68
N ASN A 101 9.43 16.30 -1.94
CA ASN A 101 9.78 15.87 -3.29
C ASN A 101 8.55 15.89 -4.22
N GLN A 102 7.36 15.44 -3.78
CA GLN A 102 6.15 15.59 -4.62
C GLN A 102 5.83 17.05 -4.96
N GLU A 103 6.00 17.99 -4.04
CA GLU A 103 5.79 19.42 -4.30
C GLU A 103 6.79 19.96 -5.32
N ARG A 104 8.07 19.60 -5.22
CA ARG A 104 9.09 19.96 -6.22
C ARG A 104 8.76 19.43 -7.61
N TRP A 105 8.25 18.20 -7.71
CA TRP A 105 7.86 17.61 -8.99
C TRP A 105 6.53 18.18 -9.54
N LYS A 106 5.62 18.64 -8.67
CA LYS A 106 4.43 19.41 -9.08
C LYS A 106 4.82 20.78 -9.64
N ALA A 107 5.81 21.44 -9.04
CA ALA A 107 6.31 22.74 -9.51
C ALA A 107 6.93 22.66 -10.93
N VAL A 108 7.57 21.54 -11.27
CA VAL A 108 8.13 21.31 -12.62
C VAL A 108 7.04 21.03 -13.68
N ARG A 109 5.86 20.53 -13.29
CA ARG A 109 4.77 20.13 -14.21
C ARG A 109 3.58 21.09 -14.27
N VAL A 110 3.74 22.36 -13.86
CA VAL A 110 2.69 23.37 -13.97
C VAL A 110 2.51 23.82 -15.43
N ARG A 111 1.75 23.04 -16.22
CA ARG A 111 0.86 23.60 -17.23
C ARG A 111 -0.57 23.54 -16.68
N LYS A 112 -1.12 24.73 -16.44
CA LYS A 112 -2.54 25.11 -16.33
C LYS A 112 -3.55 23.97 -16.14
N GLY A 113 -4.25 23.97 -15.01
CA GLY A 113 -5.66 23.60 -15.00
C GLY A 113 -6.12 22.45 -14.10
N ASN A 114 -5.43 22.14 -13.00
CA ASN A 114 -6.10 21.35 -11.96
C ASN A 114 -5.59 21.76 -10.59
N GLU A 115 -6.46 22.44 -9.85
CA GLU A 115 -6.27 22.82 -8.46
C GLU A 115 -5.72 21.65 -7.64
N SER A 116 -4.84 22.01 -6.71
CA SER A 116 -4.24 21.20 -5.66
C SER A 116 -5.25 20.33 -4.92
N ARG A 117 -5.72 19.24 -5.52
CA ARG A 117 -6.39 18.18 -4.77
C ARG A 117 -5.32 17.59 -3.86
N LYS A 118 -5.34 17.98 -2.58
CA LYS A 118 -4.68 17.25 -1.49
C LYS A 118 -5.10 15.80 -1.71
N ARG A 119 -4.15 14.95 -2.10
CA ARG A 119 -4.44 13.54 -2.30
C ARG A 119 -4.66 13.00 -0.90
N ASP A 120 -5.83 12.42 -0.66
CA ASP A 120 -6.04 11.66 0.57
C ASP A 120 -4.93 10.62 0.69
N TRP A 121 -4.51 10.39 1.91
CA TRP A 121 -3.59 9.33 2.26
C TRP A 121 -4.35 8.26 3.02
N MET A 122 -3.81 7.04 2.95
CA MET A 122 -4.34 5.92 3.69
C MET A 122 -3.24 5.25 4.49
N ALA A 123 -3.56 4.94 5.74
CA ALA A 123 -2.81 4.06 6.60
C ALA A 123 -3.55 2.73 6.71
N LEU A 124 -2.85 1.65 6.40
CA LEU A 124 -3.30 0.28 6.61
C LEU A 124 -2.62 -0.23 7.87
N GLU A 125 -3.43 -0.51 8.89
CA GLU A 125 -2.98 -1.27 10.04
C GLU A 125 -2.96 -2.74 9.66
N LEU A 126 -1.78 -3.35 9.77
CA LEU A 126 -1.52 -4.72 9.39
C LEU A 126 -1.34 -5.58 10.63
N GLU A 127 -1.92 -6.77 10.59
CA GLU A 127 -1.76 -7.82 11.58
C GLU A 127 -1.32 -9.12 10.91
N ASP A 128 -0.84 -10.08 11.71
CA ASP A 128 -0.37 -11.39 11.21
C ASP A 128 0.63 -11.24 10.05
N ILE A 129 1.60 -10.34 10.20
CA ILE A 129 2.62 -10.08 9.19
C ILE A 129 3.54 -11.31 9.10
N ARG A 130 3.58 -11.95 7.94
CA ARG A 130 4.38 -13.15 7.68
C ARG A 130 5.31 -12.91 6.50
N ALA A 131 6.60 -13.12 6.73
CA ALA A 131 7.57 -13.20 5.65
C ALA A 131 7.46 -14.59 4.99
N TYR A 132 7.57 -14.64 3.67
CA TYR A 132 7.76 -15.91 2.99
C TYR A 132 9.21 -16.37 3.16
N GLY A 133 9.40 -17.67 3.41
CA GLY A 133 10.74 -18.26 3.52
C GLY A 133 11.55 -18.15 2.22
N ALA A 134 10.87 -18.04 1.08
CA ALA A 134 11.46 -17.74 -0.21
C ALA A 134 10.61 -16.70 -0.95
N VAL A 135 11.28 -15.77 -1.64
CA VAL A 135 10.60 -14.77 -2.48
C VAL A 135 9.89 -15.48 -3.63
N GLN A 136 8.56 -15.40 -3.66
CA GLN A 136 7.76 -16.02 -4.72
C GLN A 136 7.72 -15.10 -5.94
N LYS A 137 8.23 -15.55 -7.10
CA LYS A 137 8.17 -14.75 -8.32
C LYS A 137 6.72 -14.67 -8.81
N PRO A 138 6.18 -13.46 -9.07
CA PRO A 138 4.84 -13.36 -9.62
C PRO A 138 4.84 -13.89 -11.06
N GLU A 139 3.76 -14.57 -11.44
CA GLU A 139 3.53 -14.94 -12.84
C GLU A 139 3.36 -13.71 -13.75
N ARG A 140 3.04 -12.54 -13.18
CA ARG A 140 2.79 -11.31 -13.93
C ARG A 140 3.34 -10.09 -13.20
N PHE A 141 4.01 -9.18 -13.92
CA PHE A 141 4.60 -7.97 -13.38
C PHE A 141 3.58 -7.14 -12.57
N VAL A 142 3.97 -6.70 -11.36
CA VAL A 142 3.15 -5.84 -10.50
C VAL A 142 3.51 -4.38 -10.78
N PRO A 143 2.59 -3.55 -11.29
CA PRO A 143 2.86 -2.14 -11.57
C PRO A 143 3.04 -1.33 -10.27
N VAL A 144 3.69 -0.17 -10.36
CA VAL A 144 3.97 0.77 -9.23
C VAL A 144 2.69 1.15 -8.45
N GLY A 145 1.53 1.08 -9.10
CA GLY A 145 0.22 1.33 -8.48
C GLY A 145 -0.21 0.27 -7.46
N GLY A 146 0.33 -0.94 -7.53
CA GLY A 146 -0.24 -2.12 -6.89
C GLY A 146 -1.28 -2.80 -7.76
N ARG A 147 -1.72 -4.00 -7.35
CA ARG A 147 -2.71 -4.80 -8.07
C ARG A 147 -3.64 -5.48 -7.08
N TYR A 148 -4.93 -5.56 -7.39
CA TYR A 148 -5.83 -6.42 -6.63
C TYR A 148 -5.50 -7.89 -6.90
N LEU A 149 -5.53 -8.68 -5.84
CA LEU A 149 -5.51 -10.12 -5.90
C LEU A 149 -6.96 -10.60 -5.95
N ARG A 150 -7.22 -11.49 -6.90
CA ARG A 150 -8.52 -12.09 -7.17
C ARG A 150 -8.33 -13.59 -7.15
N GLU A 151 -9.27 -14.29 -6.54
CA GLU A 151 -9.43 -15.74 -6.63
C GLU A 151 -10.57 -16.07 -7.60
#